data_AF-A0A964K2U7-F1
#
_entry.id   AF-A0A964K2U7-F1
#
_cell.length_a   1.000
_cell.length_b   1.000
_cell.length_c   1.000
_cell.angle_alpha   90.00
_cell.angle_beta   90.00
_cell.angle_gamma   90.00
#
_symmetry.space_group_name_H-M   'P 1'
#
loop_
_entity.id
_entity.type
_entity.pdbx_description
1 polymer ?
#
loop_
_entity_poly.entity_id
_entity_poly.type
_entity_poly.pdbx_seq_one_letter_code
_entity_poly.pdbx_strand_id
1 'polypeptide(L)'
;LLQARINREVCREAIIKLNEDLLADCPTCILQKQQCLPNLTSQQHILLSNKPLAFPSTRSYDGVATYLSADSNQAINSCLAAEARSSSLVHKVKCHISGSLRGISASNIHDSWADLFEISLTLATAIIASWFICYLILRYENLHAHLSHDPIQPGIQKFHSQPTPRIGGIAIMAGLLAVTALEIILHAASSPINNVISFFMIASLPVFLGGITEDVTKNVSVAQRLLLSLLSAAIAIWLLGALINRTDIPVLDSAIAWLPFTIALTALIISGTCNAINIIDGYNGLSSGYSIITLVAMSVIAYLVNDHTVMIISLAMMGSLLGFMSWNWPRGKIFMGDGGAYLLGFTLAELAVLLLYRNPSVSPWAPFCLLAYPVFETLFSVYRRRFLHKTKASQPDSMHLHHLIFTKILRSYATTNFDEVTKKNSAVAPLILIPACINAIIILCFWQSTLILLPLFIAVCVLYVITYYKLIALPD
;
A
#
# COMPACT_ATOMS: atom_id res chain seq x y z
N LEU A 1 12.69 14.27 14.13
CA LEU A 1 12.92 15.40 15.07
C LEU A 1 12.73 16.77 14.40
N LEU A 2 13.30 17.02 13.21
CA LEU A 2 13.00 18.24 12.44
C LEU A 2 11.53 18.34 11.98
N GLN A 3 10.97 17.28 11.37
CA GLN A 3 9.55 17.24 10.96
C GLN A 3 8.57 17.35 12.14
N ALA A 4 8.91 16.79 13.30
CA ALA A 4 8.14 16.93 14.54
C ALA A 4 8.26 18.31 15.21
N ARG A 5 9.26 19.13 14.81
CA ARG A 5 9.35 20.56 15.15
C ARG A 5 8.57 21.40 14.13
N ILE A 6 8.68 21.08 12.84
CA ILE A 6 7.95 21.72 11.74
C ILE A 6 6.43 21.57 11.93
N ASN A 7 5.92 20.36 12.20
CA ASN A 7 4.49 20.16 12.51
C ASN A 7 4.04 20.85 13.80
N ARG A 8 4.96 21.12 14.74
CA ARG A 8 4.64 21.81 16.00
C ARG A 8 4.49 23.31 15.80
N GLU A 9 5.36 23.92 15.00
CA GLU A 9 5.27 25.34 14.68
C GLU A 9 4.08 25.61 13.76
N VAL A 10 3.85 24.78 12.74
CA VAL A 10 2.68 24.87 11.85
C VAL A 10 1.37 24.70 12.61
N CYS A 11 1.26 23.69 13.49
CA CYS A 11 0.08 23.52 14.33
C CYS A 11 -0.14 24.72 15.28
N ARG A 12 0.93 25.30 15.82
CA ARG A 12 0.85 26.46 16.72
C ARG A 12 0.37 27.71 15.98
N GLU A 13 0.88 27.97 14.78
CA GLU A 13 0.43 29.06 13.92
C GLU A 13 -1.04 28.88 13.48
N ALA A 14 -1.42 27.66 13.11
CA ALA A 14 -2.80 27.29 12.76
C ALA A 14 -3.76 27.56 13.93
N ILE A 15 -3.35 27.19 15.14
CA ILE A 15 -4.14 27.39 16.35
C ILE A 15 -4.23 28.87 16.74
N ILE A 16 -3.14 29.65 16.60
CA ILE A 16 -3.14 31.08 16.89
C ILE A 16 -4.07 31.82 15.93
N LYS A 17 -3.99 31.54 14.63
CA LYS A 17 -4.84 32.16 13.62
C LYS A 17 -6.31 31.79 13.82
N LEU A 18 -6.60 30.52 14.11
CA LEU A 18 -7.94 30.08 14.47
C LEU A 18 -8.47 30.83 15.72
N ASN A 19 -7.62 31.08 16.71
CA ASN A 19 -7.99 31.80 17.92
C ASN A 19 -8.30 33.28 17.65
N GLU A 20 -7.50 33.95 16.81
CA GLU A 20 -7.74 35.35 16.40
C GLU A 20 -9.05 35.47 15.61
N ASP A 21 -9.28 34.58 14.65
CA ASP A 21 -10.50 34.55 13.83
C ASP A 21 -11.75 34.24 14.67
N LEU A 22 -11.62 33.41 15.71
CA LEU A 22 -12.73 33.05 16.60
C LEU A 22 -13.08 34.16 17.60
N LEU A 23 -12.08 34.81 18.19
CA LEU A 23 -12.30 35.90 19.16
C LEU A 23 -12.86 37.16 18.49
N ALA A 24 -12.57 37.38 17.20
CA ALA A 24 -13.16 38.45 16.41
C ALA A 24 -14.70 38.34 16.30
N ASP A 25 -15.23 37.12 16.23
CA ASP A 25 -16.66 36.86 16.01
C ASP A 25 -17.43 36.50 17.28
N CYS A 26 -16.75 36.06 18.34
CA CYS A 26 -17.37 35.70 19.61
C CYS A 26 -16.55 36.21 20.82
N PRO A 27 -16.68 37.49 21.18
CA PRO A 27 -15.94 38.07 22.32
C PRO A 27 -16.33 37.46 23.68
N THR A 28 -17.45 36.74 23.76
CA THR A 28 -17.94 36.03 24.96
C THR A 28 -17.52 34.55 25.01
N CYS A 29 -16.91 34.02 23.96
CA CYS A 29 -16.52 32.61 23.90
C CYS A 29 -15.27 32.35 24.75
N ILE A 30 -15.31 31.29 25.56
CA ILE A 30 -14.15 30.85 26.35
C ILE A 30 -13.53 29.64 25.65
N LEU A 31 -12.30 29.83 25.19
CA LEU A 31 -11.49 28.77 24.63
C LEU A 31 -11.06 27.82 25.74
N GLN A 32 -11.50 26.56 25.70
CA GLN A 32 -11.27 25.67 26.83
C GLN A 32 -9.89 25.00 26.80
N LYS A 33 -9.42 24.50 25.64
CA LYS A 33 -8.11 23.83 25.48
C LYS A 33 -7.57 23.85 24.04
N GLN A 34 -6.25 23.99 23.90
CA GLN A 34 -5.47 23.85 22.66
C GLN A 34 -4.39 22.79 22.86
N GLN A 35 -4.33 21.76 22.01
CA GLN A 35 -3.25 20.76 22.05
C GLN A 35 -2.92 20.22 20.64
N CYS A 36 -1.66 20.36 20.24
CA CYS A 36 -1.05 19.68 19.08
C CYS A 36 -0.65 18.24 19.48
N LEU A 37 -0.76 17.27 18.58
CA LEU A 37 -0.29 15.90 18.84
C LEU A 37 1.23 15.90 19.10
N PRO A 38 1.69 15.50 20.31
CA PRO A 38 1.39 14.18 20.85
C PRO A 38 0.84 14.12 22.31
N ASN A 39 0.41 15.23 22.92
CA ASN A 39 0.15 15.31 24.37
C ASN A 39 -1.32 15.12 24.81
N LEU A 40 -2.12 14.34 24.08
CA LEU A 40 -3.49 14.07 24.50
C LEU A 40 -3.50 13.04 25.64
N THR A 41 -4.11 13.37 26.79
CA THR A 41 -4.34 12.39 27.86
C THR A 41 -5.41 11.37 27.44
N SER A 42 -5.46 10.20 28.10
CA SER A 42 -6.42 9.12 27.79
C SER A 42 -7.89 9.56 27.80
N GLN A 43 -8.26 10.57 28.61
CA GLN A 43 -9.60 11.17 28.63
C GLN A 43 -9.86 12.10 27.42
N GLN A 44 -8.81 12.70 26.85
CA GLN A 44 -8.89 13.66 25.75
C GLN A 44 -8.92 12.99 24.36
N HIS A 45 -8.60 11.70 24.26
CA HIS A 45 -8.81 10.93 23.03
C HIS A 45 -10.28 10.90 22.58
N ILE A 46 -11.24 11.12 23.49
CA ILE A 46 -12.65 11.25 23.12
C ILE A 46 -12.88 12.43 22.16
N LEU A 47 -12.05 13.48 22.21
CA LEU A 47 -12.12 14.62 21.31
C LEU A 47 -11.77 14.26 19.87
N LEU A 48 -10.99 13.19 19.67
CA LEU A 48 -10.67 12.61 18.35
C LEU A 48 -11.59 11.44 17.97
N SER A 49 -12.50 11.02 18.87
CA SER A 49 -13.40 9.89 18.64
C SER A 49 -14.70 10.29 17.93
N ASN A 50 -15.37 9.32 17.31
CA ASN A 50 -16.65 9.52 16.61
C ASN A 50 -17.85 9.68 17.57
N LYS A 51 -17.64 9.66 18.90
CA LYS A 51 -18.71 9.76 19.91
C LYS A 51 -19.25 11.20 19.98
N PRO A 52 -20.55 11.44 20.21
CA PRO A 52 -21.08 12.79 20.36
C PRO A 52 -20.47 13.50 21.58
N LEU A 53 -20.22 14.81 21.47
CA LEU A 53 -19.86 15.68 22.60
C LEU A 53 -21.09 16.47 23.07
N ALA A 54 -21.13 16.79 24.36
CA ALA A 54 -22.18 17.60 24.96
C ALA A 54 -22.05 19.10 24.64
N PHE A 55 -21.01 19.50 23.89
CA PHE A 55 -20.69 20.88 23.56
C PHE A 55 -20.20 20.97 22.09
N PRO A 56 -20.43 22.11 21.41
CA PRO A 56 -19.92 22.36 20.06
C PRO A 56 -18.38 22.35 20.02
N SER A 57 -17.77 21.89 18.93
CA SER A 57 -16.30 21.80 18.80
C SER A 57 -15.81 21.97 17.36
N THR A 58 -14.56 22.40 17.18
CA THR A 58 -13.90 22.54 15.86
C THR A 58 -12.67 21.64 15.78
N ARG A 59 -12.48 20.98 14.63
CA ARG A 59 -11.34 20.08 14.41
C ARG A 59 -10.50 20.53 13.22
N SER A 60 -9.18 20.51 13.38
CA SER A 60 -8.17 20.68 12.33
C SER A 60 -7.40 19.37 12.13
N TYR A 61 -6.66 19.25 11.02
CA TYR A 61 -5.82 18.08 10.70
C TYR A 61 -4.69 17.87 11.72
N ASP A 62 -4.15 18.95 12.30
CA ASP A 62 -3.00 18.92 13.22
C ASP A 62 -3.35 19.08 14.72
N GLY A 63 -4.63 19.26 15.07
CA GLY A 63 -5.07 19.45 16.45
C GLY A 63 -6.59 19.63 16.63
N VAL A 64 -7.07 19.62 17.87
CA VAL A 64 -8.49 19.85 18.20
C VAL A 64 -8.61 21.12 19.03
N ALA A 65 -9.54 22.00 18.65
CA ALA A 65 -9.94 23.17 19.44
C ALA A 65 -11.36 22.95 19.97
N THR A 66 -11.54 23.06 21.28
CA THR A 66 -12.87 22.99 21.91
C THR A 66 -13.21 24.35 22.48
N TYR A 67 -14.42 24.82 22.20
CA TYR A 67 -14.92 26.11 22.68
C TYR A 67 -16.21 25.88 23.47
N LEU A 68 -16.39 26.67 24.53
CA LEU A 68 -17.62 26.71 25.32
C LEU A 68 -18.09 28.16 25.38
N SER A 69 -19.37 28.36 25.08
CA SER A 69 -20.06 29.63 25.30
C SER A 69 -21.28 29.37 26.16
N ALA A 70 -21.67 30.37 26.96
CA ALA A 70 -22.91 30.35 27.72
C ALA A 70 -24.16 30.43 26.82
N ASP A 71 -24.00 30.93 25.58
CA ASP A 71 -25.03 30.92 24.53
C ASP A 71 -24.67 29.89 23.44
N SER A 72 -25.45 28.81 23.37
CA SER A 72 -25.23 27.71 22.42
C SER A 72 -25.43 28.14 20.96
N ASN A 73 -26.27 29.14 20.68
CA ASN A 73 -26.51 29.60 19.30
C ASN A 73 -25.34 30.45 18.79
N GLN A 74 -24.79 31.30 19.66
CA GLN A 74 -23.61 32.08 19.35
C GLN A 74 -22.39 31.18 19.08
N ALA A 75 -22.21 30.12 19.88
CA ALA A 75 -21.15 29.14 19.70
C ALA A 75 -21.21 28.43 18.33
N ILE A 76 -22.42 28.04 17.92
CA ILE A 76 -22.66 27.36 16.64
C ILE A 76 -22.39 28.29 15.45
N ASN A 77 -22.88 29.53 15.51
CA ASN A 77 -22.71 30.50 14.43
C ASN A 77 -21.22 30.86 14.20
N SER A 78 -20.47 31.08 15.26
CA SER A 78 -19.03 31.36 15.17
C SER A 78 -18.23 30.17 14.65
N CYS A 79 -18.67 28.95 14.99
CA CYS A 79 -18.06 27.73 14.47
C CYS A 79 -18.29 27.51 12.97
N LEU A 80 -19.52 27.73 12.50
CA LEU A 80 -19.86 27.65 11.08
C LEU A 80 -19.15 28.75 10.27
N ALA A 81 -18.99 29.95 10.84
CA ALA A 81 -18.22 31.03 10.23
C ALA A 81 -16.71 30.72 10.13
N ALA A 82 -16.14 30.04 11.14
CA ALA A 82 -14.75 29.58 11.10
C ALA A 82 -14.51 28.49 10.05
N GLU A 83 -15.44 27.54 9.90
CA GLU A 83 -15.39 26.54 8.82
C GLU A 83 -15.50 27.18 7.43
N ALA A 84 -16.42 28.13 7.25
CA ALA A 84 -16.62 28.81 5.96
C ALA A 84 -15.42 29.67 5.52
N ARG A 85 -14.62 30.19 6.45
CA ARG A 85 -13.41 30.99 6.16
C ARG A 85 -12.15 30.14 5.98
N SER A 86 -12.17 28.88 6.37
CA SER A 86 -11.01 28.00 6.23
C SER A 86 -10.91 27.46 4.80
N SER A 87 -10.13 28.15 3.96
CA SER A 87 -10.01 27.88 2.51
C SER A 87 -8.79 27.07 2.10
N SER A 88 -7.85 26.76 3.01
CA SER A 88 -6.63 25.99 2.69
C SER A 88 -6.71 24.55 3.20
N LEU A 89 -6.27 23.59 2.38
CA LEU A 89 -6.19 22.15 2.72
C LEU A 89 -5.44 21.87 4.04
N VAL A 90 -4.46 22.71 4.39
CA VAL A 90 -3.63 22.57 5.60
C VAL A 90 -4.36 23.00 6.88
N HIS A 91 -5.33 23.92 6.76
CA HIS A 91 -6.03 24.51 7.91
C HIS A 91 -7.53 24.22 7.94
N LYS A 92 -8.03 23.33 7.06
CA LYS A 92 -9.47 23.08 6.92
C LYS A 92 -10.06 22.68 8.27
N VAL A 93 -10.84 23.59 8.85
CA VAL A 93 -11.47 23.40 10.16
C VAL A 93 -12.89 22.94 9.93
N LYS A 94 -13.31 21.88 10.61
CA LYS A 94 -14.66 21.37 10.51
C LYS A 94 -15.45 21.58 11.80
N CYS A 95 -16.67 22.11 11.67
CA CYS A 95 -17.56 22.35 12.78
C CYS A 95 -18.35 21.08 13.17
N HIS A 96 -18.47 20.82 14.46
CA HIS A 96 -19.31 19.76 15.01
C HIS A 96 -20.27 20.33 16.06
N ILE A 97 -21.57 20.13 15.84
CA ILE A 97 -22.66 20.61 16.70
C ILE A 97 -22.87 19.63 17.87
N SER A 98 -23.27 20.15 19.04
CA SER A 98 -23.57 19.36 20.24
C SER A 98 -24.56 18.22 19.96
N GLY A 99 -24.29 17.02 20.48
CA GLY A 99 -25.16 15.85 20.34
C GLY A 99 -25.14 15.15 18.97
N SER A 100 -24.47 15.71 17.96
CA SER A 100 -24.36 15.08 16.64
C SER A 100 -23.32 13.95 16.63
N LEU A 101 -23.62 12.86 15.90
CA LEU A 101 -22.63 11.83 15.59
C LEU A 101 -21.49 12.49 14.81
N ARG A 102 -20.26 12.37 15.32
CA ARG A 102 -19.06 12.92 14.67
C ARG A 102 -18.60 11.95 13.59
N GLY A 103 -19.44 11.82 12.56
CA GLY A 103 -19.08 11.15 11.31
C GLY A 103 -18.10 12.00 10.51
N ILE A 104 -17.21 11.31 9.81
CA ILE A 104 -16.52 11.84 8.63
C ILE A 104 -17.60 12.48 7.75
N SER A 105 -17.33 13.68 7.25
CA SER A 105 -18.29 14.47 6.48
C SER A 105 -19.04 13.63 5.47
N ALA A 106 -20.37 13.74 5.48
CA ALA A 106 -21.06 13.77 4.19
C ALA A 106 -20.43 14.93 3.42
N SER A 107 -19.63 14.61 2.41
CA SER A 107 -19.08 15.57 1.46
C SER A 107 -20.23 16.20 0.68
N ASN A 108 -20.12 17.48 0.35
CA ASN A 108 -21.07 18.09 -0.58
C ASN A 108 -20.98 17.35 -1.93
N ILE A 109 -22.09 17.24 -2.64
CA ILE A 109 -22.15 16.55 -3.95
C ILE A 109 -21.10 17.10 -4.93
N HIS A 110 -20.71 18.38 -4.81
CA HIS A 110 -19.64 18.99 -5.60
C HIS A 110 -18.24 18.45 -5.30
N ASP A 111 -17.93 18.10 -4.05
CA ASP A 111 -16.62 17.52 -3.67
C ASP A 111 -16.48 16.11 -4.27
N SER A 112 -17.58 15.34 -4.33
CA SER A 112 -17.60 13.99 -4.90
C SER A 112 -17.20 13.95 -6.38
N TRP A 113 -17.65 14.91 -7.20
CA TRP A 113 -17.32 14.96 -8.63
C TRP A 113 -15.85 15.30 -8.88
N ALA A 114 -15.25 16.15 -8.04
CA ALA A 114 -13.83 16.48 -8.13
C ALA A 114 -12.97 15.25 -7.77
N ASP A 115 -13.29 14.56 -6.67
CA ASP A 115 -12.61 13.32 -6.27
C ASP A 115 -12.72 12.25 -7.37
N LEU A 116 -13.91 12.05 -7.93
CA LEU A 116 -14.15 11.11 -9.03
C LEU A 116 -13.33 11.44 -10.27
N PHE A 117 -13.21 12.73 -10.60
CA PHE A 117 -12.41 13.19 -11.74
C PHE A 117 -10.93 12.92 -11.51
N GLU A 118 -10.39 13.26 -10.33
CA GLU A 118 -8.99 13.02 -9.99
C GLU A 118 -8.67 11.53 -10.00
N ILE A 119 -9.48 10.69 -9.34
CA ILE A 119 -9.34 9.22 -9.35
C ILE A 119 -9.31 8.68 -10.79
N SER A 120 -10.24 9.13 -11.62
CA SER A 120 -10.35 8.68 -13.01
C SER A 120 -9.13 9.11 -13.84
N LEU A 121 -8.66 10.35 -13.63
CA LEU A 121 -7.52 10.92 -14.34
C LEU A 121 -6.20 10.25 -13.94
N THR A 122 -5.99 10.00 -12.65
CA THR A 122 -4.83 9.25 -12.13
C THR A 122 -4.79 7.85 -12.73
N LEU A 123 -5.92 7.14 -12.74
CA LEU A 123 -6.01 5.80 -13.31
C LEU A 123 -5.78 5.79 -14.81
N ALA A 124 -6.45 6.66 -15.56
CA ALA A 124 -6.30 6.74 -17.01
C ALA A 124 -4.84 7.02 -17.39
N THR A 125 -4.20 7.97 -16.72
CA THR A 125 -2.79 8.34 -16.95
C THR A 125 -1.86 7.15 -16.74
N ALA A 126 -1.98 6.47 -15.59
CA ALA A 126 -1.14 5.31 -15.27
C ALA A 126 -1.38 4.13 -16.23
N ILE A 127 -2.65 3.83 -16.54
CA ILE A 127 -3.04 2.74 -17.46
C ILE A 127 -2.46 3.01 -18.85
N ILE A 128 -2.70 4.20 -19.40
CA ILE A 128 -2.28 4.54 -20.76
C ILE A 128 -0.76 4.52 -20.86
N ALA A 129 -0.05 5.12 -19.89
CA ALA A 129 1.40 5.15 -19.88
C ALA A 129 2.00 3.73 -19.81
N SER A 130 1.58 2.91 -18.84
CA SER A 130 2.10 1.54 -18.73
C SER A 130 1.71 0.68 -19.93
N TRP A 131 0.47 0.79 -20.42
CA TRP A 131 0.02 0.04 -21.59
C TRP A 131 0.84 0.39 -22.83
N PHE A 132 1.11 1.69 -23.03
CA PHE A 132 1.88 2.18 -24.16
C PHE A 132 3.35 1.74 -24.10
N ILE A 133 3.98 1.80 -22.92
CA ILE A 133 5.35 1.30 -22.77
C ILE A 133 5.42 -0.22 -22.99
N CYS A 134 4.43 -1.00 -22.52
CA CYS A 134 4.36 -2.43 -22.87
C CYS A 134 4.23 -2.64 -24.38
N TYR A 135 3.39 -1.85 -25.07
CA TYR A 135 3.30 -1.88 -26.53
C TYR A 135 4.66 -1.62 -27.18
N LEU A 136 5.41 -0.61 -26.75
CA LEU A 136 6.74 -0.30 -27.29
C LEU A 136 7.74 -1.43 -27.05
N ILE A 137 7.78 -2.00 -25.84
CA ILE A 137 8.64 -3.14 -25.50
C ILE A 137 8.35 -4.33 -26.44
N LEU A 138 7.07 -4.64 -26.66
CA LEU A 138 6.69 -5.74 -27.54
C LEU A 138 6.93 -5.42 -29.02
N ARG A 139 6.72 -4.17 -29.43
CA ARG A 139 6.88 -3.75 -30.83
C ARG A 139 8.33 -3.75 -31.28
N TYR A 140 9.25 -3.40 -30.38
CA TYR A 140 10.68 -3.27 -30.63
C TYR A 140 11.51 -4.39 -29.99
N GLU A 141 10.89 -5.54 -29.74
CA GLU A 141 11.48 -6.73 -29.11
C GLU A 141 12.83 -7.14 -29.72
N ASN A 142 12.94 -7.05 -31.05
CA ASN A 142 14.16 -7.37 -31.79
C ASN A 142 15.41 -6.58 -31.33
N LEU A 143 15.24 -5.37 -30.77
CA LEU A 143 16.34 -4.53 -30.32
C LEU A 143 16.93 -4.97 -28.98
N HIS A 144 16.14 -5.62 -28.12
CA HIS A 144 16.51 -5.93 -26.74
C HIS A 144 16.32 -7.40 -26.36
N ALA A 145 15.83 -8.26 -27.26
CA ALA A 145 15.58 -9.67 -26.98
C ALA A 145 16.80 -10.39 -26.37
N HIS A 146 18.00 -10.08 -26.89
CA HIS A 146 19.27 -10.65 -26.41
C HIS A 146 19.59 -10.35 -24.93
N LEU A 147 19.03 -9.27 -24.38
CA LEU A 147 19.23 -8.85 -22.98
C LEU A 147 18.04 -9.20 -22.09
N SER A 148 16.83 -9.06 -22.62
CA SER A 148 15.60 -9.00 -21.83
C SER A 148 14.81 -10.31 -21.81
N HIS A 149 15.06 -11.23 -22.74
CA HIS A 149 14.29 -12.46 -22.80
C HIS A 149 14.71 -13.45 -21.72
N ASP A 150 13.73 -14.12 -21.15
CA ASP A 150 13.98 -15.37 -20.45
C ASP A 150 13.92 -16.53 -21.46
N PRO A 151 15.05 -17.22 -21.75
CA PRO A 151 15.07 -18.31 -22.73
C PRO A 151 14.31 -19.54 -22.22
N ILE A 152 13.76 -20.33 -23.16
CA ILE A 152 13.17 -21.65 -22.90
C ILE A 152 14.30 -22.62 -22.56
N GLN A 153 14.75 -22.61 -21.31
CA GLN A 153 15.67 -23.60 -20.76
C GLN A 153 14.98 -24.33 -19.61
N PRO A 154 15.26 -25.63 -19.38
CA PRO A 154 14.70 -26.33 -18.23
C PRO A 154 15.15 -25.66 -16.93
N GLY A 155 14.20 -25.12 -16.19
CA GLY A 155 14.40 -24.49 -14.89
C GLY A 155 13.26 -24.88 -13.97
N ILE A 156 13.57 -25.09 -12.68
CA ILE A 156 12.64 -25.59 -11.65
C ILE A 156 11.38 -24.70 -11.53
N GLN A 157 11.50 -23.42 -11.90
CA GLN A 157 10.44 -22.40 -11.80
C GLN A 157 9.99 -21.84 -13.16
N LYS A 158 10.40 -22.43 -14.30
CA LYS A 158 10.08 -21.92 -15.64
C LYS A 158 8.89 -22.67 -16.23
N PHE A 159 7.75 -21.98 -16.36
CA PHE A 159 6.49 -22.54 -16.88
C PHE A 159 5.97 -21.81 -18.12
N HIS A 160 6.86 -21.11 -18.83
CA HIS A 160 6.55 -20.44 -20.10
C HIS A 160 6.96 -21.28 -21.30
N SER A 161 6.24 -21.05 -22.40
CA SER A 161 6.34 -21.82 -23.64
C SER A 161 7.03 -21.07 -24.78
N GLN A 162 7.27 -19.77 -24.62
CA GLN A 162 7.84 -18.88 -25.62
C GLN A 162 8.88 -17.97 -24.96
N PRO A 163 9.99 -17.62 -25.65
CA PRO A 163 10.89 -16.59 -25.15
C PRO A 163 10.10 -15.30 -24.95
N THR A 164 10.09 -14.79 -23.73
CA THR A 164 9.22 -13.68 -23.33
C THR A 164 10.07 -12.58 -22.68
N PRO A 165 9.89 -11.30 -23.04
CA PRO A 165 10.57 -10.20 -22.37
C PRO A 165 10.24 -10.15 -20.87
N ARG A 166 11.27 -10.13 -20.02
CA ARG A 166 11.18 -10.04 -18.56
C ARG A 166 11.55 -8.64 -18.07
N ILE A 167 11.01 -7.61 -18.70
CA ILE A 167 11.29 -6.19 -18.39
C ILE A 167 10.01 -5.36 -18.22
N GLY A 168 8.89 -6.01 -17.87
CA GLY A 168 7.60 -5.35 -17.67
C GLY A 168 7.61 -4.28 -16.56
N GLY A 169 8.53 -4.37 -15.60
CA GLY A 169 8.74 -3.36 -14.58
C GLY A 169 9.00 -1.96 -15.12
N ILE A 170 9.59 -1.82 -16.32
CA ILE A 170 9.80 -0.52 -16.98
C ILE A 170 8.45 0.16 -17.28
N ALA A 171 7.48 -0.61 -17.75
CA ALA A 171 6.14 -0.10 -18.02
C ALA A 171 5.42 0.34 -16.74
N ILE A 172 5.56 -0.45 -15.66
CA ILE A 172 4.98 -0.13 -14.36
C ILE A 172 5.58 1.16 -13.80
N MET A 173 6.91 1.29 -13.83
CA MET A 173 7.61 2.51 -13.41
C MET A 173 7.21 3.73 -14.25
N ALA A 174 7.04 3.56 -15.57
CA ALA A 174 6.59 4.65 -16.43
C ALA A 174 5.17 5.15 -16.07
N GLY A 175 4.26 4.26 -15.66
CA GLY A 175 2.95 4.66 -15.16
C GLY A 175 3.01 5.47 -13.86
N LEU A 176 3.87 5.07 -12.92
CA LEU A 176 4.11 5.84 -11.68
C LEU A 176 4.74 7.21 -11.96
N LEU A 177 5.71 7.28 -12.88
CA LEU A 177 6.34 8.54 -13.30
C LEU A 177 5.36 9.46 -14.00
N ALA A 178 4.47 8.92 -14.85
CA ALA A 178 3.45 9.71 -15.54
C ALA A 178 2.47 10.35 -14.56
N VAL A 179 2.01 9.61 -13.54
CA VAL A 179 1.18 10.19 -12.47
C VAL A 179 1.96 11.19 -11.64
N THR A 180 3.22 10.90 -11.29
CA THR A 180 4.06 11.87 -10.55
C THR A 180 4.19 13.19 -11.32
N ALA A 181 4.41 13.12 -12.63
CA ALA A 181 4.46 14.31 -13.48
C ALA A 181 3.11 15.03 -13.54
N LEU A 182 2.00 14.29 -13.64
CA LEU A 182 0.65 14.84 -13.61
C LEU A 182 0.39 15.62 -12.32
N GLU A 183 0.70 15.03 -11.16
CA GLU A 183 0.52 15.68 -9.85
C GLU A 183 1.35 16.95 -9.70
N ILE A 184 2.59 16.96 -10.22
CA ILE A 184 3.45 18.15 -10.23
C ILE A 184 2.88 19.25 -11.15
N ILE A 185 2.17 18.90 -12.22
CA ILE A 185 1.56 19.86 -13.15
C ILE A 185 0.25 20.43 -12.58
N LEU A 186 -0.61 19.58 -12.01
CA LEU A 186 -1.93 19.97 -11.51
C LEU A 186 -1.84 20.69 -10.16
N HIS A 187 -0.88 20.32 -9.32
CA HIS A 187 -0.67 20.89 -8.00
C HIS A 187 0.66 21.65 -7.96
N ALA A 188 0.71 22.79 -7.24
CA ALA A 188 1.94 23.57 -7.13
C ALA A 188 3.12 22.68 -6.70
N ALA A 189 4.28 22.83 -7.34
CA ALA A 189 5.47 22.00 -7.07
C ALA A 189 5.91 22.01 -5.59
N SER A 190 5.57 23.07 -4.84
CA SER A 190 5.81 23.21 -3.40
C SER A 190 4.77 22.53 -2.50
N SER A 191 3.75 21.89 -3.06
CA SER A 191 2.71 21.21 -2.30
C SER A 191 3.30 20.05 -1.49
N PRO A 192 2.95 19.89 -0.20
CA PRO A 192 3.47 18.79 0.63
C PRO A 192 3.26 17.40 0.02
N ILE A 193 2.18 17.19 -0.75
CA ILE A 193 1.90 15.91 -1.42
C ILE A 193 2.93 15.60 -2.51
N ASN A 194 3.36 16.60 -3.29
CA ASN A 194 4.33 16.45 -4.38
C ASN A 194 5.71 16.05 -3.84
N ASN A 195 6.08 16.55 -2.66
CA ASN A 195 7.31 16.15 -1.98
C ASN A 195 7.27 14.68 -1.54
N VAL A 196 6.14 14.23 -0.98
CA VAL A 196 5.99 12.84 -0.53
C VAL A 196 6.04 11.88 -1.73
N ILE A 197 5.34 12.17 -2.82
CA ILE A 197 5.37 11.34 -4.04
C ILE A 197 6.79 11.32 -4.62
N SER A 198 7.47 12.46 -4.70
CA SER A 198 8.85 12.52 -5.20
C SER A 198 9.83 11.73 -4.34
N PHE A 199 9.72 11.83 -3.01
CA PHE A 199 10.53 11.05 -2.08
C PHE A 199 10.24 9.54 -2.15
N PHE A 200 8.98 9.17 -2.37
CA PHE A 200 8.59 7.79 -2.63
C PHE A 200 9.26 7.26 -3.90
N MET A 201 9.25 8.03 -4.99
CA MET A 201 9.94 7.65 -6.23
C MET A 201 11.44 7.46 -5.99
N ILE A 202 12.10 8.38 -5.28
CA ILE A 202 13.53 8.27 -4.92
C ILE A 202 13.80 7.01 -4.09
N ALA A 203 12.97 6.74 -3.08
CA ALA A 203 13.11 5.56 -2.21
C ALA A 203 12.92 4.24 -2.98
N SER A 204 12.10 4.24 -4.04
CA SER A 204 11.87 3.06 -4.89
C SER A 204 13.03 2.74 -5.87
N LEU A 205 13.95 3.68 -6.13
CA LEU A 205 14.97 3.51 -7.16
C LEU A 205 15.92 2.33 -6.90
N PRO A 206 16.47 2.08 -5.70
CA PRO A 206 17.38 0.96 -5.48
C PRO A 206 16.78 -0.40 -5.82
N VAL A 207 15.53 -0.68 -5.39
CA VAL A 207 14.83 -1.93 -5.72
C VAL A 207 14.53 -2.04 -7.21
N PHE A 208 14.07 -0.96 -7.84
CA PHE A 208 13.75 -0.96 -9.26
C PHE A 208 14.99 -1.17 -10.13
N LEU A 209 16.04 -0.36 -9.92
CA LEU A 209 17.28 -0.44 -10.70
C LEU A 209 18.01 -1.77 -10.44
N GLY A 210 17.99 -2.25 -9.20
CA GLY A 210 18.51 -3.57 -8.82
C GLY A 210 17.82 -4.70 -9.56
N GLY A 211 16.48 -4.66 -9.59
CA GLY A 211 15.68 -5.66 -10.29
C GLY A 211 15.84 -5.59 -11.81
N ILE A 212 15.87 -4.40 -12.42
CA ILE A 212 16.15 -4.25 -13.86
C ILE A 212 17.56 -4.75 -14.21
N THR A 213 18.53 -4.52 -13.33
CA THR A 213 19.88 -5.07 -13.49
C THR A 213 19.85 -6.60 -13.44
N GLU A 214 19.09 -7.21 -12.53
CA GLU A 214 18.87 -8.67 -12.55
C GLU A 214 18.20 -9.11 -13.84
N ASP A 215 17.16 -8.42 -14.28
CA ASP A 215 16.38 -8.80 -15.46
C ASP A 215 17.24 -8.82 -16.73
N VAL A 216 18.18 -7.88 -16.85
CA VAL A 216 19.06 -7.74 -18.03
C VAL A 216 20.32 -8.62 -17.91
N THR A 217 20.92 -8.73 -16.72
CA THR A 217 22.24 -9.37 -16.56
C THR A 217 22.15 -10.81 -16.05
N LYS A 218 21.04 -11.19 -15.41
CA LYS A 218 20.85 -12.45 -14.68
C LYS A 218 21.93 -12.73 -13.63
N ASN A 219 22.64 -11.69 -13.16
CA ASN A 219 23.83 -11.81 -12.31
C ASN A 219 23.73 -10.98 -11.03
N VAL A 220 22.52 -10.84 -10.48
CA VAL A 220 22.30 -10.20 -9.18
C VAL A 220 21.85 -11.26 -8.17
N SER A 221 22.72 -11.54 -7.19
CA SER A 221 22.46 -12.55 -6.17
C SER A 221 21.27 -12.19 -5.27
N VAL A 222 20.66 -13.20 -4.65
CA VAL A 222 19.58 -13.01 -3.65
C VAL A 222 20.02 -12.04 -2.53
N ALA A 223 21.27 -12.13 -2.07
CA ALA A 223 21.80 -11.26 -1.03
C ALA A 223 21.90 -9.79 -1.48
N GLN A 224 22.31 -9.54 -2.74
CA GLN A 224 22.35 -8.19 -3.30
C GLN A 224 20.93 -7.61 -3.46
N ARG A 225 19.96 -8.41 -3.92
CA ARG A 225 18.55 -7.97 -4.01
C ARG A 225 17.96 -7.66 -2.63
N LEU A 226 18.29 -8.44 -1.61
CA LEU A 226 17.93 -8.16 -0.22
C LEU A 226 18.56 -6.84 0.27
N LEU A 227 19.86 -6.62 -0.01
CA LEU A 227 20.54 -5.39 0.39
C LEU A 227 19.93 -4.14 -0.29
N LEU A 228 19.58 -4.23 -1.57
CA LEU A 228 18.95 -3.13 -2.30
C LEU A 228 17.54 -2.81 -1.78
N SER A 229 16.77 -3.83 -1.39
CA SER A 229 15.47 -3.62 -0.74
C SER A 229 15.58 -3.06 0.68
N LEU A 230 16.59 -3.45 1.45
CA LEU A 230 16.92 -2.80 2.73
C LEU A 230 17.34 -1.34 2.53
N LEU A 231 18.10 -1.04 1.48
CA LEU A 231 18.49 0.32 1.14
C LEU A 231 17.28 1.18 0.78
N SER A 232 16.37 0.68 -0.07
CA SER A 232 15.10 1.36 -0.36
C SER A 232 14.28 1.63 0.89
N ALA A 233 14.16 0.65 1.79
CA ALA A 233 13.45 0.81 3.05
C ALA A 233 14.12 1.87 3.95
N ALA A 234 15.46 1.88 4.03
CA ALA A 234 16.19 2.90 4.80
C ALA A 234 15.98 4.32 4.24
N ILE A 235 15.98 4.49 2.92
CA ILE A 235 15.69 5.78 2.27
C ILE A 235 14.24 6.20 2.54
N ALA A 236 13.29 5.28 2.47
CA ALA A 236 11.89 5.53 2.79
C ALA A 236 11.70 5.97 4.26
N ILE A 237 12.30 5.24 5.21
CA ILE A 237 12.32 5.62 6.63
C ILE A 237 12.88 7.04 6.80
N TRP A 238 13.96 7.38 6.10
CA TRP A 238 14.62 8.66 6.23
C TRP A 238 13.83 9.83 5.63
N LEU A 239 13.29 9.67 4.42
CA LEU A 239 12.61 10.74 3.68
C LEU A 239 11.12 10.84 4.00
N LEU A 240 10.45 9.71 4.24
CA LEU A 240 8.99 9.62 4.42
C LEU A 240 8.58 9.45 5.89
N GLY A 241 9.54 9.10 6.77
CA GLY A 241 9.25 8.81 8.18
C GLY A 241 8.45 7.53 8.39
N ALA A 242 8.46 6.62 7.41
CA ALA A 242 7.70 5.38 7.42
C ALA A 242 8.22 4.44 8.51
N LEU A 243 7.54 4.39 9.66
CA LEU A 243 7.89 3.53 10.78
C LEU A 243 6.66 2.77 11.27
N ILE A 244 6.83 1.48 11.54
CA ILE A 244 5.83 0.68 12.24
C ILE A 244 5.90 1.06 13.72
N ASN A 245 5.05 1.99 14.15
CA ASN A 245 5.05 2.54 15.51
C ASN A 245 4.08 1.82 16.47
N ARG A 246 3.26 0.90 15.97
CA ARG A 246 2.29 0.12 16.74
C ARG A 246 1.91 -1.16 16.01
N THR A 247 1.58 -2.17 16.77
CA THR A 247 1.14 -3.49 16.31
C THR A 247 -0.14 -3.96 17.01
N ASP A 248 -0.59 -3.21 18.02
CA ASP A 248 -1.70 -3.54 18.91
C ASP A 248 -1.49 -4.88 19.65
N ILE A 249 -0.22 -5.30 19.79
CA ILE A 249 0.21 -6.43 20.61
C ILE A 249 1.12 -5.87 21.72
N PRO A 250 0.70 -5.88 23.00
CA PRO A 250 1.43 -5.19 24.08
C PRO A 250 2.91 -5.56 24.19
N VAL A 251 3.25 -6.84 24.04
CA VAL A 251 4.64 -7.32 24.10
C VAL A 251 5.48 -6.75 22.95
N LEU A 252 4.93 -6.73 21.73
CA LEU A 252 5.64 -6.25 20.56
C LEU A 252 5.73 -4.72 20.54
N ASP A 253 4.69 -4.03 21.01
CA ASP A 253 4.68 -2.58 21.16
C ASP A 253 5.75 -2.10 22.16
N SER A 254 6.02 -2.89 23.21
CA SER A 254 7.12 -2.60 24.14
C SER A 254 8.51 -2.64 23.48
N ALA A 255 8.71 -3.56 22.53
CA ALA A 255 9.96 -3.66 21.77
C ALA A 255 10.08 -2.53 20.73
N ILE A 256 8.96 -2.16 20.08
CA ILE A 256 8.87 -1.07 19.09
C ILE A 256 9.09 0.32 19.71
N ALA A 257 8.98 0.46 21.03
CA ALA A 257 9.40 1.68 21.71
C ALA A 257 10.92 1.98 21.55
N TRP A 258 11.73 0.96 21.26
CA TRP A 258 13.16 1.12 21.01
C TRP A 258 13.44 1.39 19.52
N LEU A 259 13.80 2.64 19.20
CA LEU A 259 13.95 3.12 17.81
C LEU A 259 14.83 2.22 16.90
N PRO A 260 16.02 1.73 17.33
CA PRO A 260 16.83 0.83 16.50
C PRO A 260 16.08 -0.46 16.12
N PHE A 261 15.31 -1.03 17.03
CA PHE A 261 14.49 -2.20 16.75
C PHE A 261 13.37 -1.88 15.76
N THR A 262 12.72 -0.73 15.89
CA THR A 262 11.65 -0.31 14.98
C THR A 262 12.14 -0.05 13.57
N ILE A 263 13.31 0.58 13.42
CA ILE A 263 13.96 0.77 12.12
C ILE A 263 14.28 -0.60 11.50
N ALA A 264 14.89 -1.52 12.28
CA ALA A 264 15.23 -2.85 11.79
C ALA A 264 14.00 -3.66 11.39
N LEU A 265 12.94 -3.63 12.22
CA LEU A 265 11.68 -4.33 11.97
C LEU A 265 10.99 -3.78 10.71
N THR A 266 10.90 -2.46 10.59
CA THR A 266 10.27 -1.82 9.42
C THR A 266 11.04 -2.15 8.14
N ALA A 267 12.37 -2.04 8.18
CA ALA A 267 13.22 -2.38 7.04
C ALA A 267 13.10 -3.86 6.63
N LEU A 268 13.03 -4.77 7.60
CA LEU A 268 12.82 -6.20 7.36
C LEU A 268 11.44 -6.50 6.78
N ILE A 269 10.39 -5.82 7.23
CA ILE A 269 9.03 -6.02 6.71
C ILE A 269 8.93 -5.51 5.26
N ILE A 270 9.48 -4.33 4.96
CA ILE A 270 9.51 -3.80 3.60
C ILE A 270 10.31 -4.72 2.68
N SER A 271 11.56 -5.04 3.06
CA SER A 271 12.44 -5.90 2.26
C SER A 271 11.89 -7.33 2.10
N GLY A 272 11.32 -7.90 3.17
CA GLY A 272 10.67 -9.21 3.16
C GLY A 272 9.46 -9.24 2.23
N THR A 273 8.67 -8.15 2.18
CA THR A 273 7.53 -8.02 1.26
C THR A 273 7.99 -7.93 -0.20
N CYS A 274 9.09 -7.22 -0.50
CA CYS A 274 9.69 -7.23 -1.84
C CYS A 274 9.99 -8.66 -2.31
N ASN A 275 10.67 -9.44 -1.47
CA ASN A 275 10.97 -10.84 -1.77
C ASN A 275 9.70 -11.71 -1.87
N ALA A 276 8.71 -11.44 -1.02
CA ALA A 276 7.45 -12.18 -1.01
C ALA A 276 6.62 -12.00 -2.29
N ILE A 277 6.55 -10.77 -2.80
CA ILE A 277 5.89 -10.47 -4.08
C ILE A 277 6.67 -11.09 -5.26
N ASN A 278 8.00 -11.06 -5.22
CA ASN A 278 8.83 -11.75 -6.22
C ASN A 278 8.62 -13.27 -6.23
N ILE A 279 8.42 -13.90 -5.07
CA ILE A 279 8.13 -15.36 -4.98
C ILE A 279 6.81 -15.73 -5.67
N ILE A 280 5.76 -14.91 -5.54
CA ILE A 280 4.45 -15.22 -6.14
C ILE A 280 4.34 -14.78 -7.61
N ASP A 281 5.35 -14.09 -8.15
CA ASP A 281 5.43 -13.66 -9.56
C ASP A 281 5.92 -14.80 -10.49
N GLY A 282 5.29 -15.98 -10.37
CA GLY A 282 5.63 -17.17 -11.16
C GLY A 282 4.60 -17.56 -12.24
N TYR A 283 3.40 -16.96 -12.20
CA TYR A 283 2.29 -17.28 -13.10
C TYR A 283 1.64 -16.01 -13.64
N ASN A 284 1.17 -16.06 -14.89
CA ASN A 284 0.54 -14.94 -15.57
C ASN A 284 -0.63 -14.40 -14.73
N GLY A 285 -0.64 -13.09 -14.47
CA GLY A 285 -1.70 -12.40 -13.74
C GLY A 285 -1.75 -12.64 -12.24
N LEU A 286 -0.91 -13.51 -11.67
CA LEU A 286 -0.99 -13.86 -10.24
C LEU A 286 -0.54 -12.70 -9.35
N SER A 287 0.73 -12.28 -9.49
CA SER A 287 1.31 -11.21 -8.66
C SER A 287 0.63 -9.86 -8.91
N SER A 288 0.40 -9.49 -10.18
CA SER A 288 -0.29 -8.26 -10.55
C SER A 288 -1.75 -8.24 -10.07
N GLY A 289 -2.51 -9.31 -10.27
CA GLY A 289 -3.90 -9.41 -9.82
C GLY A 289 -4.04 -9.34 -8.31
N TYR A 290 -3.17 -10.05 -7.57
CA TYR A 290 -3.19 -10.03 -6.10
C TYR A 290 -2.88 -8.63 -5.57
N SER A 291 -1.91 -7.97 -6.19
CA SER A 291 -1.50 -6.63 -5.81
C SER A 291 -2.56 -5.59 -6.16
N ILE A 292 -3.28 -5.72 -7.28
CA ILE A 292 -4.43 -4.86 -7.61
C ILE A 292 -5.50 -4.96 -6.52
N ILE A 293 -5.87 -6.18 -6.07
CA ILE A 293 -6.84 -6.37 -4.98
C ILE A 293 -6.38 -5.64 -3.71
N THR A 294 -5.10 -5.78 -3.39
CA THR A 294 -4.48 -5.13 -2.22
C THR A 294 -4.52 -3.61 -2.33
N LEU A 295 -4.15 -3.06 -3.50
CA LEU A 295 -4.12 -1.63 -3.77
C LEU A 295 -5.52 -1.01 -3.78
N VAL A 296 -6.54 -1.73 -4.29
CA VAL A 296 -7.95 -1.32 -4.18
C VAL A 296 -8.35 -1.21 -2.72
N ALA A 297 -8.03 -2.21 -1.90
CA ALA A 297 -8.40 -2.16 -0.49
C ALA A 297 -7.65 -1.05 0.27
N MET A 298 -6.36 -0.85 0.00
CA MET A 298 -5.58 0.24 0.59
C MET A 298 -6.07 1.61 0.11
N SER A 299 -6.42 1.80 -1.16
CA SER A 299 -6.94 3.07 -1.67
C SER A 299 -8.31 3.41 -1.07
N VAL A 300 -9.20 2.42 -0.91
CA VAL A 300 -10.47 2.60 -0.22
C VAL A 300 -10.26 2.99 1.24
N ILE A 301 -9.39 2.31 1.97
CA ILE A 301 -9.10 2.68 3.37
C ILE A 301 -8.48 4.07 3.44
N ALA A 302 -7.52 4.39 2.57
CA ALA A 302 -6.90 5.71 2.47
C ALA A 302 -7.93 6.82 2.20
N TYR A 303 -8.86 6.60 1.28
CA TYR A 303 -9.99 7.51 1.03
C TYR A 303 -10.84 7.69 2.29
N LEU A 304 -11.21 6.59 2.97
CA LEU A 304 -12.00 6.64 4.20
C LEU A 304 -11.32 7.40 5.35
N VAL A 305 -9.99 7.45 5.39
CA VAL A 305 -9.24 8.21 6.40
C VAL A 305 -8.73 9.56 5.90
N ASN A 306 -9.08 9.95 4.67
CA ASN A 306 -8.63 11.17 3.99
C ASN A 306 -7.10 11.26 3.79
N ASP A 307 -6.41 10.13 3.64
CA ASP A 307 -4.99 10.08 3.28
C ASP A 307 -4.83 10.11 1.76
N HIS A 308 -4.92 11.31 1.19
CA HIS A 308 -4.86 11.54 -0.25
C HIS A 308 -3.58 11.00 -0.88
N THR A 309 -2.45 11.10 -0.17
CA THR A 309 -1.17 10.66 -0.73
C THR A 309 -1.10 9.15 -0.90
N VAL A 310 -1.50 8.40 0.13
CA VAL A 310 -1.55 6.92 0.03
C VAL A 310 -2.57 6.51 -1.04
N MET A 311 -3.71 7.20 -1.12
CA MET A 311 -4.72 6.94 -2.15
C MET A 311 -4.15 7.12 -3.56
N ILE A 312 -3.55 8.27 -3.89
CA ILE A 312 -3.03 8.57 -5.23
C ILE A 312 -1.91 7.61 -5.64
N ILE A 313 -0.96 7.31 -4.76
CA ILE A 313 0.11 6.34 -5.08
C ILE A 313 -0.48 4.93 -5.28
N SER A 314 -1.49 4.55 -4.49
CA SER A 314 -2.20 3.26 -4.66
C SER A 314 -2.90 3.18 -6.02
N LEU A 315 -3.60 4.25 -6.41
CA LEU A 315 -4.29 4.34 -7.71
C LEU A 315 -3.31 4.37 -8.88
N ALA A 316 -2.19 5.08 -8.74
CA ALA A 316 -1.12 5.13 -9.74
C ALA A 316 -0.53 3.74 -9.97
N MET A 317 -0.21 3.01 -8.90
CA MET A 317 0.29 1.65 -9.00
C MET A 317 -0.76 0.69 -9.56
N MET A 318 -2.02 0.81 -9.12
CA MET A 318 -3.14 0.02 -9.64
C MET A 318 -3.31 0.23 -11.15
N GLY A 319 -3.35 1.48 -11.63
CA GLY A 319 -3.48 1.78 -13.04
C GLY A 319 -2.29 1.27 -13.86
N SER A 320 -1.07 1.41 -13.33
CA SER A 320 0.14 0.88 -13.96
C SER A 320 0.07 -0.64 -14.10
N LEU A 321 -0.37 -1.36 -13.05
CA LEU A 321 -0.57 -2.80 -13.10
C LEU A 321 -1.68 -3.21 -14.07
N LEU A 322 -2.78 -2.46 -14.18
CA LEU A 322 -3.85 -2.74 -15.14
C LEU A 322 -3.34 -2.61 -16.59
N GLY A 323 -2.56 -1.55 -16.89
CA GLY A 323 -1.93 -1.37 -18.19
C GLY A 323 -0.91 -2.47 -18.53
N PHE A 324 -0.11 -2.91 -17.56
CA PHE A 324 0.78 -4.06 -17.72
C PHE A 324 0.02 -5.39 -17.87
N MET A 325 -1.01 -5.61 -17.06
CA MET A 325 -1.75 -6.87 -16.97
C MET A 325 -2.48 -7.20 -18.26
N SER A 326 -2.90 -6.22 -19.07
CA SER A 326 -3.51 -6.48 -20.38
C SER A 326 -2.58 -7.21 -21.36
N TRP A 327 -1.26 -7.08 -21.17
CA TRP A 327 -0.25 -7.76 -21.96
C TRP A 327 0.24 -9.06 -21.29
N ASN A 328 0.22 -9.10 -19.96
CA ASN A 328 0.64 -10.26 -19.18
C ASN A 328 -0.44 -11.35 -19.02
N TRP A 329 -1.69 -11.03 -18.71
CA TRP A 329 -2.75 -12.03 -18.50
C TRP A 329 -3.85 -11.92 -19.57
N PRO A 330 -4.35 -13.03 -20.14
CA PRO A 330 -3.98 -14.43 -19.88
C PRO A 330 -2.90 -14.97 -20.82
N ARG A 331 -2.28 -14.14 -21.67
CA ARG A 331 -1.41 -14.62 -22.76
C ARG A 331 0.07 -14.70 -22.43
N GLY A 332 0.53 -14.06 -21.36
CA GLY A 332 1.93 -14.06 -20.94
C GLY A 332 2.89 -13.39 -21.93
N LYS A 333 2.46 -12.33 -22.65
CA LYS A 333 3.31 -11.73 -23.70
C LYS A 333 4.52 -10.96 -23.14
N ILE A 334 4.45 -10.55 -21.88
CA ILE A 334 5.50 -9.84 -21.17
C ILE A 334 5.46 -10.28 -19.70
N PHE A 335 6.62 -10.50 -19.10
CA PHE A 335 6.75 -10.79 -17.67
C PHE A 335 7.16 -9.55 -16.89
N MET A 336 6.69 -9.47 -15.65
CA MET A 336 6.93 -8.32 -14.77
C MET A 336 8.44 -8.15 -14.52
N GLY A 337 9.14 -9.26 -14.28
CA GLY A 337 10.57 -9.26 -13.99
C GLY A 337 10.87 -8.81 -12.58
N ASP A 338 12.13 -8.96 -12.16
CA ASP A 338 12.57 -8.55 -10.83
C ASP A 338 12.44 -7.04 -10.64
N GLY A 339 12.67 -6.24 -11.68
CA GLY A 339 12.48 -4.79 -11.64
C GLY A 339 11.06 -4.41 -11.26
N GLY A 340 10.07 -5.09 -11.83
CA GLY A 340 8.66 -4.86 -11.52
C GLY A 340 8.25 -5.46 -10.18
N ALA A 341 8.67 -6.69 -9.89
CA ALA A 341 8.24 -7.41 -8.68
C ALA A 341 8.79 -6.78 -7.39
N TYR A 342 10.06 -6.35 -7.38
CA TYR A 342 10.65 -5.68 -6.21
C TYR A 342 10.12 -4.25 -6.05
N LEU A 343 9.89 -3.52 -7.15
CA LEU A 343 9.18 -2.24 -7.12
C LEU A 343 7.79 -2.41 -6.51
N LEU A 344 7.05 -3.44 -6.95
CA LEU A 344 5.70 -3.72 -6.47
C LEU A 344 5.66 -4.07 -4.99
N GLY A 345 6.52 -4.96 -4.53
CA GLY A 345 6.58 -5.31 -3.11
C GLY A 345 7.05 -4.15 -2.22
N PHE A 346 7.96 -3.30 -2.71
CA PHE A 346 8.31 -2.06 -2.00
C PHE A 346 7.10 -1.14 -1.88
N THR A 347 6.41 -0.86 -2.99
CA THR A 347 5.22 0.01 -3.00
C THR A 347 4.14 -0.49 -2.05
N LEU A 348 3.80 -1.78 -2.10
CA LEU A 348 2.78 -2.36 -1.22
C LEU A 348 3.14 -2.25 0.27
N ALA A 349 4.39 -2.55 0.62
CA ALA A 349 4.84 -2.46 2.01
C ALA A 349 4.95 -1.03 2.50
N GLU A 350 5.49 -0.14 1.68
CA GLU A 350 5.65 1.27 2.02
C GLU A 350 4.29 1.94 2.22
N LEU A 351 3.32 1.69 1.33
CA LEU A 351 1.95 2.18 1.49
C LEU A 351 1.27 1.61 2.74
N ALA A 352 1.48 0.32 3.05
CA ALA A 352 1.00 -0.29 4.28
C ALA A 352 1.55 0.43 5.54
N VAL A 353 2.85 0.71 5.56
CA VAL A 353 3.52 1.39 6.68
C VAL A 353 3.06 2.85 6.79
N LEU A 354 2.97 3.58 5.68
CA LEU A 354 2.49 4.96 5.67
C LEU A 354 1.03 5.06 6.13
N LEU A 355 0.16 4.19 5.62
CA LEU A 355 -1.24 4.13 6.01
C LEU A 355 -1.38 3.89 7.53
N LEU A 356 -0.60 2.95 8.06
CA LEU A 356 -0.55 2.66 9.50
C LEU A 356 -0.06 3.85 10.33
N TYR A 357 1.08 4.42 9.93
CA TYR A 357 1.80 5.45 10.69
C TYR A 357 1.03 6.77 10.74
N ARG A 358 0.40 7.16 9.62
CA ARG A 358 -0.32 8.43 9.48
C ARG A 358 -1.75 8.39 10.03
N ASN A 359 -2.37 7.20 10.11
CA ASN A 359 -3.79 7.06 10.40
C ASN A 359 -4.01 6.15 11.63
N PRO A 360 -4.06 6.70 12.85
CA PRO A 360 -4.22 5.93 14.09
C PRO A 360 -5.52 5.10 14.18
N SER A 361 -6.55 5.46 13.42
CA SER A 361 -7.82 4.73 13.35
C SER A 361 -7.73 3.42 12.55
N VAL A 362 -6.73 3.27 11.67
CA VAL A 362 -6.53 2.06 10.88
C VAL A 362 -5.91 0.99 11.78
N SER A 363 -6.46 -0.22 11.80
CA SER A 363 -5.80 -1.33 12.51
C SER A 363 -4.47 -1.69 11.81
N PRO A 364 -3.38 -1.95 12.55
CA PRO A 364 -2.13 -2.45 11.94
C PRO A 364 -2.31 -3.76 11.19
N TRP A 365 -3.33 -4.53 11.58
CA TRP A 365 -3.66 -5.80 10.98
C TRP A 365 -4.40 -5.66 9.66
N ALA A 366 -4.99 -4.50 9.33
CA ALA A 366 -5.70 -4.33 8.06
C ALA A 366 -4.75 -4.46 6.85
N PRO A 367 -3.72 -3.61 6.68
CA PRO A 367 -2.79 -3.76 5.58
C PRO A 367 -1.92 -5.02 5.70
N PHE A 368 -1.63 -5.50 6.91
CA PHE A 368 -0.89 -6.74 7.11
C PHE A 368 -1.67 -7.97 6.63
N CYS A 369 -2.97 -8.04 6.91
CA CYS A 369 -3.84 -9.13 6.42
C CYS A 369 -4.01 -9.10 4.90
N LEU A 370 -3.99 -7.91 4.28
CA LEU A 370 -4.01 -7.81 2.81
C LEU A 370 -2.75 -8.40 2.18
N LEU A 371 -1.61 -8.38 2.88
CA LEU A 371 -0.35 -8.98 2.43
C LEU A 371 -0.13 -10.41 2.95
N ALA A 372 -1.13 -11.01 3.61
CA ALA A 372 -0.98 -12.28 4.29
C ALA A 372 -0.52 -13.42 3.37
N TYR A 373 -1.06 -13.55 2.16
CA TYR A 373 -0.69 -14.64 1.25
C TYR A 373 0.80 -14.61 0.87
N PRO A 374 1.35 -13.56 0.23
CA PRO A 374 2.76 -13.55 -0.16
C PRO A 374 3.70 -13.66 1.05
N VAL A 375 3.40 -12.93 2.14
CA VAL A 375 4.23 -12.95 3.35
C VAL A 375 4.24 -14.35 3.98
N PHE A 376 3.07 -14.96 4.14
CA PHE A 376 2.96 -16.28 4.76
C PHE A 376 3.54 -17.39 3.86
N GLU A 377 3.32 -17.33 2.53
CA GLU A 377 3.98 -18.22 1.56
C GLU A 377 5.50 -18.21 1.75
N THR A 378 6.09 -17.03 1.90
CA THR A 378 7.53 -16.86 2.12
C THR A 378 7.98 -17.46 3.45
N LEU A 379 7.31 -17.09 4.55
CA LEU A 379 7.64 -17.59 5.88
C LEU A 379 7.48 -19.11 5.99
N PHE A 380 6.40 -19.66 5.45
CA PHE A 380 6.13 -21.08 5.43
C PHE A 380 7.15 -21.85 4.57
N SER A 381 7.55 -21.29 3.43
CA SER A 381 8.57 -21.90 2.57
C SER A 381 9.94 -21.90 3.26
N VAL A 382 10.32 -20.81 3.93
CA VAL A 382 11.53 -20.77 4.77
C VAL A 382 11.45 -21.83 5.87
N TYR A 383 10.32 -21.91 6.57
CA TYR A 383 10.11 -22.88 7.65
C TYR A 383 10.26 -24.33 7.16
N ARG A 384 9.49 -24.70 6.13
CA ARG A 384 9.50 -26.03 5.52
C ARG A 384 10.92 -26.41 5.10
N ARG A 385 11.64 -25.50 4.45
CA ARG A 385 12.96 -25.82 3.92
C ARG A 385 14.03 -25.93 4.99
N ARG A 386 14.08 -24.97 5.93
CA ARG A 386 15.11 -24.94 6.97
C ARG A 386 14.89 -26.00 8.04
N PHE A 387 13.65 -26.17 8.49
CA PHE A 387 13.36 -27.01 9.65
C PHE A 387 12.87 -28.41 9.28
N LEU A 388 12.04 -28.56 8.23
CA LEU A 388 11.54 -29.88 7.82
C LEU A 388 12.52 -30.59 6.88
N HIS A 389 13.04 -29.91 5.86
CA HIS A 389 13.93 -30.52 4.86
C HIS A 389 15.42 -30.30 5.11
N LYS A 390 15.81 -29.47 6.08
CA LYS A 390 17.21 -29.14 6.41
C LYS A 390 18.02 -28.61 5.20
N THR A 391 17.38 -27.88 4.30
CA THR A 391 18.02 -27.23 3.14
C THR A 391 18.16 -25.72 3.34
N LYS A 392 19.04 -25.07 2.55
CA LYS A 392 19.24 -23.62 2.64
C LYS A 392 18.04 -22.87 2.07
N ALA A 393 17.39 -21.99 2.84
CA ALA A 393 16.27 -21.15 2.41
C ALA A 393 16.46 -20.34 1.11
N SER A 394 17.68 -20.17 0.62
CA SER A 394 18.00 -19.44 -0.61
C SER A 394 18.04 -20.28 -1.88
N GLN A 395 17.94 -21.62 -1.83
CA GLN A 395 17.95 -22.42 -3.09
C GLN A 395 16.60 -22.32 -3.81
N PRO A 396 16.52 -22.60 -5.12
CA PRO A 396 15.25 -22.64 -5.85
C PRO A 396 14.25 -23.65 -5.25
N ASP A 397 12.96 -23.35 -5.38
CA ASP A 397 11.87 -24.14 -4.81
C ASP A 397 10.69 -24.22 -5.78
N SER A 398 10.14 -25.43 -5.96
CA SER A 398 8.97 -25.71 -6.79
C SER A 398 7.73 -26.10 -5.97
N MET A 399 7.84 -26.07 -4.65
CA MET A 399 6.80 -26.52 -3.73
C MET A 399 6.04 -25.35 -3.10
N HIS A 400 5.93 -24.24 -3.81
CA HIS A 400 5.08 -23.12 -3.44
C HIS A 400 3.60 -23.42 -3.71
N LEU A 401 2.66 -22.77 -3.01
CA LEU A 401 1.23 -23.09 -3.16
C LEU A 401 0.75 -22.95 -4.61
N HIS A 402 1.13 -21.86 -5.27
CA HIS A 402 0.77 -21.59 -6.67
C HIS A 402 1.37 -22.62 -7.65
N HIS A 403 2.56 -23.14 -7.36
CA HIS A 403 3.17 -24.22 -8.14
C HIS A 403 2.44 -25.55 -7.94
N LEU A 404 2.03 -25.86 -6.70
CA LEU A 404 1.24 -27.05 -6.40
C LEU A 404 -0.13 -26.99 -7.07
N ILE A 405 -0.81 -25.84 -7.05
CA ILE A 405 -2.07 -25.64 -7.79
C ILE A 405 -1.88 -25.96 -9.28
N PHE A 406 -0.83 -25.42 -9.89
CA PHE A 406 -0.55 -25.67 -11.29
C PHE A 406 -0.27 -27.15 -11.58
N THR A 407 0.63 -27.77 -10.81
CA THR A 407 1.10 -29.14 -11.07
C THR A 407 0.05 -30.19 -10.71
N LYS A 408 -0.62 -30.05 -9.56
CA LYS A 408 -1.55 -31.05 -9.00
C LYS A 408 -2.99 -30.89 -9.46
N ILE A 409 -3.44 -29.67 -9.77
CA ILE A 409 -4.84 -29.43 -10.18
C ILE A 409 -4.92 -29.23 -11.69
N LEU A 410 -4.12 -28.31 -12.25
CA LEU A 410 -4.31 -27.84 -13.63
C LEU A 410 -3.53 -28.66 -14.66
N ARG A 411 -2.34 -29.17 -14.30
CA ARG A 411 -1.41 -29.89 -15.18
C ARG A 411 -1.37 -31.40 -14.91
N SER A 412 -2.49 -31.98 -14.48
CA SER A 412 -2.64 -33.42 -14.20
C SER A 412 -2.31 -34.35 -15.39
N TYR A 413 -2.14 -33.83 -16.63
CA TYR A 413 -1.70 -34.61 -17.79
C TYR A 413 -0.59 -33.89 -18.57
N ALA A 414 0.39 -34.66 -19.03
CA ALA A 414 1.51 -34.19 -19.86
C ALA A 414 1.03 -33.76 -21.26
N THR A 415 0.57 -32.51 -21.38
CA THR A 415 0.35 -31.86 -22.68
C THR A 415 1.64 -31.18 -23.14
N THR A 416 1.96 -31.34 -24.43
CA THR A 416 3.06 -30.66 -25.12
C THR A 416 2.58 -29.42 -25.88
N ASN A 417 1.27 -29.14 -25.91
CA ASN A 417 0.72 -28.00 -26.63
C ASN A 417 0.96 -26.69 -25.86
N PHE A 418 1.72 -25.78 -26.47
CA PHE A 418 2.11 -24.49 -25.88
C PHE A 418 0.93 -23.62 -25.46
N ASP A 419 -0.13 -23.55 -26.27
CA ASP A 419 -1.31 -22.74 -25.96
C ASP A 419 -2.07 -23.29 -24.75
N GLU A 420 -2.09 -24.61 -24.61
CA GLU A 420 -2.72 -25.28 -23.47
C GLU A 420 -1.93 -25.05 -22.18
N VAL A 421 -0.59 -25.10 -22.26
CA VAL A 421 0.29 -24.78 -21.12
C VAL A 421 0.08 -23.33 -20.67
N THR A 422 0.03 -22.37 -21.59
CA THR A 422 -0.22 -20.96 -21.27
C THR A 422 -1.60 -20.76 -20.65
N LYS A 423 -2.65 -21.42 -21.18
CA LYS A 423 -4.00 -21.37 -20.58
C LYS A 423 -4.00 -21.91 -19.15
N LYS A 424 -3.36 -23.06 -18.90
CA LYS A 424 -3.23 -23.66 -17.56
C LYS A 424 -2.40 -22.77 -16.63
N ASN A 425 -1.34 -22.13 -17.13
CA ASN A 425 -0.53 -21.19 -16.35
C ASN A 425 -1.41 -20.03 -15.86
N SER A 426 -2.12 -19.38 -16.79
CA SER A 426 -2.99 -18.24 -16.48
C SER A 426 -4.23 -18.59 -15.65
N ALA A 427 -4.62 -19.88 -15.60
CA ALA A 427 -5.70 -20.36 -14.75
C ALA A 427 -5.31 -20.50 -13.26
N VAL A 428 -4.01 -20.44 -12.93
CA VAL A 428 -3.55 -20.41 -11.52
C VAL A 428 -4.01 -19.13 -10.82
N ALA A 429 -3.93 -17.98 -11.50
CA ALA A 429 -4.29 -16.69 -10.95
C ALA A 429 -5.71 -16.68 -10.35
N PRO A 430 -6.81 -16.93 -11.10
CA PRO A 430 -8.16 -16.86 -10.53
C PRO A 430 -8.38 -17.77 -9.31
N LEU A 431 -7.73 -18.94 -9.22
CA LEU A 431 -7.85 -19.84 -8.07
C LEU A 431 -7.30 -19.24 -6.76
N ILE A 432 -6.32 -18.33 -6.86
CA ILE A 432 -5.76 -17.60 -5.71
C ILE A 432 -6.43 -16.25 -5.53
N LEU A 433 -6.80 -15.58 -6.62
CA LEU A 433 -7.41 -14.24 -6.57
C LEU A 433 -8.82 -14.26 -6.00
N ILE A 434 -9.63 -15.30 -6.24
CA ILE A 434 -10.97 -15.41 -5.66
C ILE A 434 -10.95 -15.39 -4.12
N PRO A 435 -10.21 -16.28 -3.43
CA PRO A 435 -10.12 -16.21 -1.97
C PRO A 435 -9.45 -14.91 -1.48
N ALA A 436 -8.50 -14.35 -2.24
CA ALA A 436 -7.90 -13.06 -1.91
C ALA A 436 -8.94 -11.91 -1.95
N CYS A 437 -9.84 -11.88 -2.94
CA CYS A 437 -10.94 -10.92 -3.01
C CYS A 437 -11.89 -11.05 -1.81
N ILE A 438 -12.27 -12.28 -1.45
CA ILE A 438 -13.14 -12.53 -0.29
C ILE A 438 -12.47 -12.00 0.99
N ASN A 439 -11.19 -12.31 1.18
CA ASN A 439 -10.42 -11.83 2.32
C ASN A 439 -10.34 -10.30 2.35
N ALA A 440 -10.07 -9.66 1.20
CA ALA A 440 -10.02 -8.20 1.09
C ALA A 440 -11.36 -7.53 1.43
N ILE A 441 -12.49 -8.10 1.01
CA ILE A 441 -13.83 -7.60 1.35
C ILE A 441 -14.05 -7.67 2.87
N ILE A 442 -13.72 -8.80 3.51
CA ILE A 442 -13.83 -8.94 4.96
C ILE A 442 -12.94 -7.90 5.67
N ILE A 443 -11.70 -7.72 5.22
CA ILE A 443 -10.79 -6.72 5.78
C ILE A 443 -11.37 -5.31 5.63
N LEU A 444 -11.96 -4.97 4.49
CA LEU A 444 -12.62 -3.68 4.25
C LEU A 444 -13.84 -3.46 5.15
N CYS A 445 -14.57 -4.51 5.55
CA CYS A 445 -15.65 -4.37 6.52
C CYS A 445 -15.14 -4.11 7.96
N PHE A 446 -13.93 -4.55 8.28
CA PHE A 446 -13.38 -4.55 9.65
C PHE A 446 -12.04 -3.83 9.79
N TRP A 447 -11.71 -2.90 8.89
CA TRP A 447 -10.38 -2.26 8.79
C TRP A 447 -9.91 -1.51 10.06
N GLN A 448 -10.83 -1.15 10.95
CA GLN A 448 -10.52 -0.51 12.25
C GLN A 448 -10.32 -1.52 13.39
N SER A 449 -10.70 -2.79 13.22
CA SER A 449 -10.85 -3.75 14.32
C SER A 449 -9.73 -4.79 14.35
N THR A 450 -8.69 -4.52 15.14
CA THR A 450 -7.62 -5.51 15.42
C THR A 450 -8.18 -6.81 16.01
N LEU A 451 -9.22 -6.72 16.85
CA LEU A 451 -9.83 -7.89 17.50
C LEU A 451 -10.41 -8.89 16.50
N ILE A 452 -10.86 -8.44 15.33
CA ILE A 452 -11.42 -9.29 14.27
C ILE A 452 -10.33 -9.71 13.28
N LEU A 453 -9.46 -8.77 12.90
CA LEU A 453 -8.44 -8.99 11.87
C LEU A 453 -7.32 -9.93 12.31
N LEU A 454 -6.92 -9.91 13.59
CA LEU A 454 -5.87 -10.80 14.08
C LEU A 454 -6.31 -12.29 14.06
N PRO A 455 -7.50 -12.68 14.56
CA PRO A 455 -8.02 -14.03 14.35
C PRO A 455 -8.23 -14.40 12.88
N LEU A 456 -8.68 -13.44 12.05
CA LEU A 456 -8.81 -13.66 10.60
C LEU A 456 -7.45 -14.02 9.97
N PHE A 457 -6.39 -13.30 10.30
CA PHE A 457 -5.03 -13.59 9.85
C PHE A 457 -4.63 -15.03 10.20
N ILE A 458 -4.82 -15.43 11.46
CA ILE A 458 -4.51 -16.78 11.93
C ILE A 458 -5.32 -17.82 11.15
N ALA A 459 -6.62 -17.57 10.93
CA ALA A 459 -7.49 -18.46 10.17
C ALA A 459 -7.02 -18.61 8.71
N VAL A 460 -6.59 -17.52 8.05
CA VAL A 460 -6.03 -17.55 6.69
C VAL A 460 -4.73 -18.37 6.65
N CYS A 461 -3.83 -18.18 7.63
CA CYS A 461 -2.61 -18.98 7.73
C CYS A 461 -2.90 -20.48 7.94
N VAL A 462 -3.85 -20.83 8.81
CA VAL A 462 -4.26 -22.22 9.04
C VAL A 462 -4.89 -22.82 7.77
N LEU A 463 -5.78 -22.08 7.11
CA LEU A 463 -6.42 -22.51 5.86
C LEU A 463 -5.38 -22.74 4.75
N TYR A 464 -4.39 -21.85 4.65
CA TYR A 464 -3.26 -22.03 3.75
C TYR A 464 -2.56 -23.37 4.03
N VAL A 465 -2.19 -23.66 5.28
CA VAL A 465 -1.47 -24.90 5.64
C VAL A 465 -2.30 -26.14 5.35
N ILE A 466 -3.60 -26.12 5.67
CA ILE A 466 -4.52 -27.22 5.35
C ILE A 466 -4.57 -27.45 3.84
N THR A 467 -4.72 -26.37 3.06
CA THR A 467 -4.79 -26.44 1.59
C THR A 467 -3.48 -26.99 1.02
N TYR A 468 -2.35 -26.49 1.52
CA TYR A 468 -1.02 -26.93 1.12
C TYR A 468 -0.82 -28.44 1.27
N TYR A 469 -1.08 -28.98 2.46
CA TYR A 469 -0.90 -30.42 2.71
C TYR A 469 -1.91 -31.27 1.95
N LYS A 470 -3.15 -30.78 1.73
CA LYS A 470 -4.11 -31.47 0.86
C LYS A 470 -3.62 -31.57 -0.59
N LEU A 471 -2.99 -30.53 -1.12
CA LEU A 471 -2.43 -30.55 -2.47
C LEU A 471 -1.24 -31.49 -2.59
N ILE A 472 -0.37 -31.54 -1.59
CA ILE A 472 0.75 -32.50 -1.56
C ILE A 472 0.25 -33.95 -1.53
N ALA A 473 -0.85 -34.22 -0.82
CA ALA A 473 -1.41 -35.55 -0.72
C ALA A 473 -2.09 -36.05 -2.02
N LEU A 474 -2.31 -35.18 -3.01
CA LEU A 474 -2.82 -35.59 -4.30
C LEU A 474 -1.75 -36.41 -5.05
N PRO A 475 -2.15 -37.46 -5.80
CA PRO A 475 -1.23 -38.22 -6.64
C PRO A 475 -0.54 -37.31 -7.67
N ASP A 476 0.65 -37.71 -8.11
CA ASP A 476 1.39 -37.04 -9.19
C ASP A 476 0.70 -37.19 -10.55
#